data_AF-A0A350NW44-F1
#
_entry.id   AF-A0A350NW44-F1
#
_cell.length_a   1.000
_cell.length_b   1.000
_cell.length_c   1.000
_cell.angle_alpha   90.00
_cell.angle_beta   90.00
_cell.angle_gamma   90.00
#
_symmetry.space_group_name_H-M   'P 1'
#
loop_
_entity.id
_entity.type
_entity.pdbx_description
1 polymer ?
#
loop_
_entity_poly.entity_id
_entity_poly.type
_entity_poly.pdbx_seq_one_letter_code
_entity_poly.pdbx_strand_id
1 'polypeptide(L)'
;MNIDLTKTIQEASSNLSIWRDRYSSHELPYKIVLNIFYRKFTIECMFDKALNLSSDSWDDGYQQIMKLYGQVAGSEVVHNLEKWVAQDVRVGAQRFSDFAPYIENARSGSLEGIAPIQYTYLLHRVIDELVLAWIAYTTSGLSQIDSISQLTNIIIETGHIDSYEQIEAIMDQLGAESELRKYMQ
;
A
#
# COMPACT_ATOMS: atom_id res chain seq x y z
N MET A 1 -7.76 14.47 -1.95
CA MET A 1 -8.52 13.32 -1.42
C MET A 1 -9.10 13.70 -0.06
N ASN A 2 -10.22 13.12 0.34
CA ASN A 2 -10.96 13.43 1.58
C ASN A 2 -10.48 12.58 2.77
N ILE A 3 -9.17 12.47 2.93
CA ILE A 3 -8.51 11.73 4.00
C ILE A 3 -7.22 12.48 4.35
N ASP A 4 -6.94 12.61 5.64
CA ASP A 4 -5.67 13.15 6.12
C ASP A 4 -4.58 12.08 6.09
N LEU A 5 -3.62 12.23 5.17
CA LEU A 5 -2.49 11.31 5.00
C LEU A 5 -1.26 11.71 5.83
N THR A 6 -1.34 12.79 6.63
CA THR A 6 -0.19 13.34 7.37
C THR A 6 0.47 12.27 8.24
N LYS A 7 -0.33 11.54 9.03
CA LYS A 7 0.17 10.49 9.90
C LYS A 7 0.82 9.35 9.10
N THR A 8 0.19 8.92 8.00
CA THR A 8 0.71 7.87 7.11
C THR A 8 2.08 8.24 6.55
N ILE A 9 2.26 9.47 6.07
CA ILE A 9 3.53 9.95 5.54
C ILE A 9 4.59 10.10 6.63
N GLN A 10 4.23 10.61 7.81
CA GLN A 10 5.14 10.75 8.95
C GLN A 10 5.67 9.39 9.42
N GLU A 11 4.78 8.40 9.57
CA GLU A 11 5.16 7.02 9.93
C GLU A 11 6.03 6.38 8.84
N ALA A 12 5.67 6.54 7.57
CA ALA A 12 6.44 6.01 6.46
C ALA A 12 7.85 6.61 6.39
N SER A 13 7.97 7.93 6.54
CA SER A 13 9.26 8.64 6.58
C SER A 13 10.10 8.26 7.80
N SER A 14 9.46 8.05 8.95
CA SER A 14 10.12 7.56 10.16
C SER A 14 10.66 6.15 9.96
N ASN A 15 9.88 5.25 9.34
CA ASN A 15 10.32 3.90 9.01
C ASN A 15 11.55 3.90 8.10
N LEU A 16 11.58 4.73 7.05
CA LEU A 16 12.74 4.87 6.18
C LEU A 16 14.00 5.31 6.96
N SER A 17 13.85 6.25 7.89
CA SER A 17 14.94 6.69 8.76
C SER A 17 15.43 5.57 9.67
N ILE A 18 14.52 4.86 10.34
CA ILE A 18 14.84 3.72 11.22
C ILE A 18 15.54 2.61 10.45
N TRP A 19 15.09 2.29 9.24
CA TRP A 19 15.70 1.25 8.42
C TRP A 19 17.06 1.64 7.90
N ARG A 20 17.26 2.91 7.52
CA ARG A 20 18.57 3.43 7.13
C ARG A 20 19.59 3.27 8.25
N ASP A 21 19.20 3.48 9.50
CA ASP A 21 20.09 3.35 10.65
C ASP A 21 20.32 1.88 11.05
N ARG A 22 19.39 0.99 10.67
CA ARG A 22 19.43 -0.45 11.02
C ARG A 22 20.18 -1.32 10.02
N TYR A 23 20.04 -1.06 8.72
CA TYR A 23 20.53 -1.93 7.65
C TYR A 23 21.71 -1.30 6.93
N SER A 24 22.60 -2.15 6.40
CA SER A 24 23.68 -1.70 5.53
C SER A 24 23.11 -1.09 4.23
N SER A 25 23.90 -0.23 3.56
CA SER A 25 23.54 0.32 2.25
C SER A 25 23.26 -0.74 1.20
N HIS A 26 23.84 -1.94 1.35
CA HIS A 26 23.61 -3.08 0.47
C HIS A 26 22.29 -3.82 0.75
N GLU A 27 21.88 -3.92 2.01
CA GLU A 27 20.65 -4.62 2.41
C GLU A 27 19.41 -3.73 2.33
N LEU A 28 19.57 -2.44 2.62
CA LEU A 28 18.48 -1.48 2.78
C LEU A 28 17.52 -1.44 1.57
N PRO A 29 17.99 -1.37 0.30
CA PRO A 29 17.09 -1.34 -0.86
C PRO A 29 16.16 -2.54 -0.92
N TYR A 30 16.72 -3.74 -0.71
CA TYR A 30 15.95 -4.97 -0.67
C TYR A 30 14.93 -4.96 0.47
N LYS A 31 15.31 -4.49 1.67
CA LYS A 31 14.40 -4.43 2.83
C LYS A 31 13.24 -3.45 2.64
N ILE A 32 13.47 -2.32 1.96
CA ILE A 32 12.39 -1.38 1.62
C ILE A 32 11.40 -2.04 0.65
N VAL A 33 11.89 -2.67 -0.43
CA VAL A 33 11.02 -3.36 -1.40
C VAL A 33 10.30 -4.54 -0.74
N LEU A 34 10.98 -5.31 0.11
CA LEU A 34 10.34 -6.39 0.87
C LEU A 34 9.17 -5.87 1.72
N ASN A 35 9.28 -4.66 2.28
CA ASN A 35 8.19 -4.05 3.03
C ASN A 35 7.02 -3.62 2.15
N ILE A 36 7.27 -3.14 0.92
CA ILE A 36 6.22 -2.94 -0.08
C ILE A 36 5.43 -4.24 -0.26
N PHE A 37 6.12 -5.34 -0.57
CA PHE A 37 5.46 -6.62 -0.83
C PHE A 37 4.74 -7.18 0.39
N TYR A 38 5.31 -7.01 1.59
CA TYR A 38 4.61 -7.37 2.84
C TYR A 38 3.24 -6.72 2.92
N ARG A 39 3.15 -5.43 2.60
CA ARG A 39 1.89 -4.68 2.69
C ARG A 39 0.93 -5.06 1.56
N LYS A 40 1.42 -5.19 0.33
CA LYS A 40 0.63 -5.63 -0.83
C LYS A 40 0.01 -7.01 -0.59
N PHE A 41 0.82 -7.98 -0.16
CA PHE A 41 0.31 -9.33 0.16
C PHE A 41 -0.69 -9.30 1.31
N THR A 42 -0.50 -8.42 2.31
CA THR A 42 -1.46 -8.29 3.40
C THR A 42 -2.82 -7.85 2.89
N ILE A 43 -2.87 -6.82 2.04
CA ILE A 43 -4.13 -6.31 1.47
C ILE A 43 -4.76 -7.36 0.55
N GLU A 44 -3.98 -7.99 -0.32
CA GLU A 44 -4.45 -9.07 -1.21
C GLU A 44 -5.09 -10.22 -0.41
N CYS A 45 -4.40 -10.76 0.60
CA CYS A 45 -4.89 -11.89 1.41
C CYS A 45 -6.16 -11.55 2.21
N MET A 46 -6.37 -10.28 2.57
CA MET A 46 -7.56 -9.87 3.32
C MET A 46 -8.69 -9.33 2.43
N PHE A 47 -8.45 -9.06 1.15
CA PHE A 47 -9.31 -8.24 0.30
C PHE A 47 -10.78 -8.69 0.32
N ASP A 48 -11.03 -9.95 -0.06
CA ASP A 48 -12.39 -10.50 -0.11
C ASP A 48 -13.04 -10.53 1.28
N LYS A 49 -12.28 -10.90 2.32
CA LYS A 49 -12.80 -10.95 3.69
C LYS A 49 -13.17 -9.56 4.18
N ALA A 50 -12.37 -8.55 3.83
CA ALA A 50 -12.57 -7.18 4.24
C ALA A 50 -13.82 -6.57 3.58
N LEU A 51 -14.02 -6.80 2.28
CA LEU A 51 -15.21 -6.32 1.57
C LEU A 51 -16.53 -6.97 2.02
N ASN A 52 -16.47 -8.13 2.67
CA ASN A 52 -17.64 -8.81 3.23
C ASN A 52 -17.94 -8.38 4.69
N LEU A 53 -17.15 -7.49 5.28
CA LEU A 53 -17.47 -6.90 6.58
C LEU A 53 -18.62 -5.90 6.44
N SER A 54 -19.33 -5.69 7.53
CA SER A 54 -20.35 -4.65 7.66
C SER A 54 -20.08 -3.84 8.91
N SER A 55 -20.13 -2.52 8.79
CA SER A 55 -19.91 -1.57 9.87
C SER A 55 -21.00 -0.49 9.87
N ASP A 56 -21.29 0.05 11.05
CA ASP A 56 -22.30 1.10 11.20
C ASP A 56 -21.81 2.47 10.72
N SER A 57 -20.49 2.65 10.64
CA SER A 57 -19.85 3.89 10.21
C SER A 57 -18.51 3.62 9.52
N TRP A 58 -17.96 4.65 8.88
CA TRP A 58 -16.62 4.61 8.31
C TRP A 58 -15.55 4.37 9.39
N ASP A 59 -15.64 5.06 10.53
CA ASP A 59 -14.67 4.91 11.61
C ASP A 59 -14.63 3.48 12.16
N ASP A 60 -15.80 2.88 12.39
CA ASP A 60 -15.88 1.49 12.83
C ASP A 60 -15.35 0.53 11.76
N GLY A 61 -15.74 0.73 10.49
CA GLY A 61 -15.24 -0.05 9.36
C GLY A 61 -13.72 0.00 9.26
N TYR A 62 -13.14 1.19 9.36
CA TYR A 62 -11.70 1.39 9.31
C TYR A 62 -10.99 0.69 10.48
N GLN A 63 -11.52 0.76 11.71
CA GLN A 63 -10.96 0.01 12.85
C GLN A 63 -11.03 -1.51 12.64
N GLN A 64 -12.15 -2.03 12.13
CA GLN A 64 -12.29 -3.46 11.82
C GLN A 64 -11.30 -3.92 10.73
N ILE A 65 -11.14 -3.12 9.68
CA ILE A 65 -10.19 -3.37 8.59
C ILE A 65 -8.76 -3.35 9.11
N MET A 66 -8.37 -2.36 9.93
CA MET A 66 -7.02 -2.29 10.50
C MET A 66 -6.73 -3.47 11.44
N LYS A 67 -7.74 -3.95 12.18
CA LYS A 67 -7.62 -5.17 12.98
C LYS A 67 -7.41 -6.40 12.09
N LEU A 68 -8.19 -6.56 11.02
CA LEU A 68 -8.05 -7.67 10.08
C LEU A 68 -6.69 -7.63 9.38
N TYR A 69 -6.24 -6.44 8.96
CA TYR A 69 -4.92 -6.20 8.41
C TYR A 69 -3.83 -6.72 9.34
N GLY A 70 -3.85 -6.30 10.62
CA GLY A 70 -2.87 -6.74 11.60
C GLY A 70 -2.89 -8.25 11.84
N GLN A 71 -4.07 -8.86 11.83
CA GLN A 71 -4.22 -10.32 11.95
C GLN A 71 -3.60 -11.04 10.75
N VAL A 72 -3.99 -10.70 9.52
CA VAL A 72 -3.49 -11.35 8.29
C VAL A 72 -1.98 -11.16 8.15
N ALA A 73 -1.49 -9.96 8.43
CA ALA A 73 -0.06 -9.65 8.36
C ALA A 73 0.75 -10.54 9.32
N GLY A 74 0.25 -10.70 10.56
CA GLY A 74 0.92 -11.47 11.61
C GLY A 74 0.74 -12.99 11.55
N SER A 75 -0.38 -13.49 11.01
CA SER A 75 -0.67 -14.94 10.98
C SER A 75 -0.35 -15.62 9.66
N GLU A 76 -0.32 -14.88 8.55
CA GLU A 76 -0.18 -15.46 7.20
C GLU A 76 1.02 -14.88 6.47
N VAL A 77 1.07 -13.55 6.30
CA VAL A 77 2.08 -12.93 5.43
C VAL A 77 3.49 -13.07 6.01
N VAL A 78 3.68 -12.83 7.31
CA VAL A 78 5.01 -12.90 7.94
C VAL A 78 5.70 -14.26 7.74
N HIS A 79 4.92 -15.34 7.64
CA HIS A 79 5.44 -16.70 7.48
C HIS A 79 5.68 -17.11 6.02
N ASN A 80 5.04 -16.42 5.07
CA ASN A 80 5.08 -16.79 3.65
C ASN A 80 5.81 -15.77 2.77
N LEU A 81 6.07 -14.55 3.25
CA LEU A 81 6.60 -13.44 2.46
C LEU A 81 7.87 -13.82 1.67
N GLU A 82 8.90 -14.31 2.35
CA GLU A 82 10.19 -14.67 1.73
C GLU A 82 9.99 -15.75 0.66
N LYS A 83 9.10 -16.72 0.90
CA LYS A 83 8.76 -17.77 -0.08
C LYS A 83 8.06 -17.18 -1.29
N TRP A 84 7.04 -16.33 -1.10
CA TRP A 84 6.29 -15.73 -2.20
C TRP A 84 7.16 -14.80 -3.04
N VAL A 85 8.04 -14.02 -2.40
CA VAL A 85 9.04 -13.19 -3.08
C VAL A 85 10.03 -14.05 -3.87
N ALA A 86 10.55 -15.15 -3.30
CA ALA A 86 11.46 -16.04 -4.01
C ALA A 86 10.80 -16.79 -5.18
N GLN A 87 9.49 -17.06 -5.08
CA GLN A 87 8.67 -17.64 -6.15
C GLN A 87 8.19 -16.60 -7.16
N ASP A 88 8.55 -15.33 -6.95
CA ASP A 88 8.14 -14.19 -7.76
C ASP A 88 6.62 -14.10 -7.96
N VAL A 89 5.86 -14.43 -6.90
CA VAL A 89 4.41 -14.39 -6.90
C VAL A 89 3.95 -12.96 -7.19
N ARG A 90 3.02 -12.82 -8.14
CA ARG A 90 2.41 -11.54 -8.49
C ARG A 90 1.42 -11.12 -7.40
N VAL A 91 1.43 -9.84 -7.04
CA VAL A 91 0.46 -9.23 -6.12
C VAL A 91 0.09 -7.84 -6.62
N GLY A 92 -1.22 -7.57 -6.74
CA GLY A 92 -1.67 -6.47 -7.59
C GLY A 92 -1.11 -6.60 -9.01
N ALA A 93 -0.57 -5.50 -9.55
CA ALA A 93 0.04 -5.48 -10.88
C ALA A 93 1.53 -5.87 -10.90
N GLN A 94 2.16 -6.15 -9.74
CA GLN A 94 3.61 -6.16 -9.57
C GLN A 94 4.17 -7.53 -9.16
N ARG A 95 5.42 -7.78 -9.54
CA ARG A 95 6.26 -8.89 -9.07
C ARG A 95 7.51 -8.35 -8.39
N PHE A 96 8.12 -9.14 -7.51
CA PHE A 96 9.32 -8.68 -6.81
C PHE A 96 10.49 -8.46 -7.78
N SER A 97 10.58 -9.32 -8.80
CA SER A 97 11.59 -9.23 -9.86
C SER A 97 11.54 -7.91 -10.64
N ASP A 98 10.39 -7.23 -10.73
CA ASP A 98 10.26 -5.92 -11.38
C ASP A 98 11.14 -4.85 -10.68
N PHE A 99 11.47 -5.06 -9.40
CA PHE A 99 12.30 -4.16 -8.60
C PHE A 99 13.79 -4.50 -8.64
N ALA A 100 14.20 -5.64 -9.20
CA ALA A 100 15.58 -6.11 -9.17
C ALA A 100 16.58 -5.09 -9.75
N PRO A 101 16.33 -4.44 -10.92
CA PRO A 101 17.25 -3.43 -11.45
C PRO A 101 17.44 -2.24 -10.52
N TYR A 102 16.38 -1.81 -9.84
CA TYR A 102 16.43 -0.69 -8.90
C TYR A 102 17.19 -1.07 -7.63
N ILE A 103 16.95 -2.28 -7.10
CA ILE A 103 17.66 -2.81 -5.93
C ILE A 103 19.17 -2.87 -6.22
N GLU A 104 19.57 -3.42 -7.36
CA GLU A 104 21.00 -3.51 -7.73
C GLU A 104 21.63 -2.13 -7.96
N ASN A 105 20.90 -1.20 -8.57
CA ASN A 105 21.37 0.18 -8.70
C ASN A 105 21.60 0.83 -7.32
N ALA A 106 20.61 0.76 -6.43
CA ALA A 106 20.72 1.33 -5.10
C ALA A 106 21.82 0.68 -4.24
N ARG A 107 22.07 -0.63 -4.43
CA ARG A 107 23.15 -1.38 -3.78
C ARG A 107 24.55 -0.88 -4.12
N SER A 108 24.72 -0.20 -5.26
CA SER A 108 25.99 0.40 -5.65
C SER A 108 26.40 1.59 -4.76
N GLY A 109 25.50 2.06 -3.88
CA GLY A 109 25.81 3.03 -2.83
C GLY A 109 25.62 4.49 -3.22
N SER A 110 25.09 4.79 -4.41
CA SER A 110 24.74 6.16 -4.78
C SER A 110 23.45 6.59 -4.07
N LEU A 111 23.45 7.79 -3.48
CA LEU A 111 22.23 8.40 -2.92
C LEU A 111 21.15 8.60 -4.00
N GLU A 112 21.58 8.80 -5.25
CA GLU A 112 20.70 8.87 -6.42
C GLU A 112 20.01 7.53 -6.72
N GLY A 113 20.65 6.40 -6.41
CA GLY A 113 20.09 5.06 -6.65
C GLY A 113 19.00 4.67 -5.65
N ILE A 114 19.10 5.13 -4.39
CA ILE A 114 18.13 4.76 -3.35
C ILE A 114 16.87 5.63 -3.34
N ALA A 115 16.97 6.89 -3.78
CA ALA A 115 15.86 7.84 -3.76
C ALA A 115 14.61 7.33 -4.52
N PRO A 116 14.71 6.72 -5.72
CA PRO A 116 13.56 6.12 -6.39
C PRO A 116 12.86 5.04 -5.55
N ILE A 117 13.60 4.16 -4.88
CA ILE A 117 13.03 3.10 -4.04
C ILE A 117 12.30 3.69 -2.83
N GLN A 118 12.88 4.71 -2.20
CA GLN A 118 12.25 5.41 -1.08
C GLN A 118 10.97 6.12 -1.52
N TYR A 119 11.00 6.78 -2.68
CA TYR A 119 9.82 7.40 -3.26
C TYR A 119 8.72 6.38 -3.56
N THR A 120 9.06 5.26 -4.20
CA THR A 120 8.09 4.19 -4.48
C THR A 120 7.48 3.62 -3.21
N TYR A 121 8.28 3.46 -2.14
CA TYR A 121 7.75 3.04 -0.85
C TYR A 121 6.75 4.06 -0.28
N LEU A 122 7.05 5.36 -0.31
CA LEU A 122 6.13 6.39 0.16
C LEU A 122 4.83 6.43 -0.67
N LEU A 123 4.94 6.30 -1.99
CA LEU A 123 3.78 6.25 -2.89
C LEU A 123 2.89 5.06 -2.56
N HIS A 124 3.48 3.87 -2.39
CA HIS A 124 2.73 2.68 -2.01
C HIS A 124 2.12 2.78 -0.61
N ARG A 125 2.77 3.50 0.32
CA ARG A 125 2.14 3.79 1.62
C ARG A 125 0.89 4.65 1.49
N VAL A 126 0.88 5.61 0.56
CA VAL A 126 -0.33 6.40 0.25
C VAL A 126 -1.38 5.52 -0.39
N ILE A 127 -1.03 4.77 -1.45
CA ILE A 127 -1.99 3.91 -2.16
C ILE A 127 -2.64 2.89 -1.20
N ASP A 128 -1.85 2.22 -0.37
CA ASP A 128 -2.38 1.28 0.63
C ASP A 128 -3.40 1.94 1.56
N GLU A 129 -3.10 3.16 2.04
CA GLU A 129 -3.98 3.90 2.94
C GLU A 129 -5.31 4.26 2.26
N LEU A 130 -5.24 4.68 1.00
CA LEU A 130 -6.42 4.99 0.19
C LEU A 130 -7.27 3.76 -0.06
N VAL A 131 -6.64 2.62 -0.36
CA VAL A 131 -7.36 1.34 -0.53
C VAL A 131 -8.04 0.94 0.78
N LEU A 132 -7.36 1.01 1.92
CA LEU A 132 -7.96 0.67 3.22
C LEU A 132 -9.12 1.61 3.59
N ALA A 133 -8.98 2.91 3.33
CA ALA A 133 -10.05 3.89 3.53
C ALA A 133 -11.25 3.65 2.59
N TRP A 134 -10.99 3.24 1.35
CA TRP A 134 -12.02 2.86 0.38
C TRP A 134 -12.79 1.60 0.80
N ILE A 135 -12.09 0.57 1.30
CA ILE A 135 -12.73 -0.62 1.85
C ILE A 135 -13.64 -0.19 3.01
N ALA A 136 -13.19 0.69 3.91
CA ALA A 136 -13.98 1.15 5.05
C ALA A 136 -15.28 1.88 4.66
N TYR A 137 -15.25 2.71 3.61
CA TYR A 137 -16.46 3.30 3.07
C TYR A 137 -17.41 2.23 2.52
N THR A 138 -16.87 1.24 1.81
CA THR A 138 -17.68 0.17 1.22
C THR A 138 -18.34 -0.69 2.30
N THR A 139 -17.62 -1.04 3.36
CA THR A 139 -18.16 -1.83 4.49
C THR A 139 -19.19 -1.05 5.31
N SER A 140 -19.16 0.28 5.27
CA SER A 140 -20.15 1.16 5.89
C SER A 140 -21.45 1.32 5.09
N GLY A 141 -21.60 0.58 3.97
CA GLY A 141 -22.82 0.51 3.18
C GLY A 141 -22.84 1.38 1.92
N LEU A 142 -21.75 2.08 1.60
CA LEU A 142 -21.61 2.71 0.28
C LEU A 142 -21.30 1.67 -0.79
N SER A 143 -21.77 1.90 -2.02
CA SER A 143 -21.32 1.11 -3.16
C SER A 143 -19.82 1.33 -3.39
N GLN A 144 -19.13 0.37 -4.01
CA GLN A 144 -17.71 0.50 -4.32
C GLN A 144 -17.37 1.78 -5.12
N ILE A 145 -18.28 2.22 -5.98
CA ILE A 145 -18.10 3.42 -6.82
C ILE A 145 -18.33 4.70 -6.02
N ASP A 146 -19.38 4.71 -5.19
CA ASP A 146 -19.66 5.83 -4.30
C ASP A 146 -18.54 6.01 -3.28
N SER A 147 -17.95 4.92 -2.78
CA SER A 147 -16.77 4.94 -1.91
C SER A 147 -15.58 5.65 -2.56
N ILE A 148 -15.34 5.44 -3.86
CA ILE A 148 -14.27 6.15 -4.59
C ILE A 148 -14.60 7.63 -4.72
N SER A 149 -15.84 7.94 -5.08
CA SER A 149 -16.30 9.33 -5.22
C SER A 149 -16.19 10.07 -3.88
N GLN A 150 -16.55 9.42 -2.78
CA GLN A 150 -16.43 9.93 -1.42
C GLN A 150 -14.97 10.18 -1.03
N LEU A 151 -14.05 9.30 -1.42
CA LEU A 151 -12.62 9.42 -1.09
C LEU A 151 -11.90 10.47 -1.95
N THR A 152 -12.26 10.59 -3.23
CA THR A 152 -11.50 11.34 -4.22
C THR A 152 -12.15 12.66 -4.65
N ASN A 153 -13.46 12.83 -4.41
CA ASN A 153 -14.34 13.81 -5.06
C ASN A 153 -14.41 13.70 -6.59
N ILE A 154 -13.99 12.56 -7.16
CA ILE A 154 -14.03 12.31 -8.59
C ILE A 154 -15.14 11.29 -8.84
N ILE A 155 -16.08 11.66 -9.69
CA ILE A 155 -17.09 10.73 -10.20
C ILE A 155 -16.43 9.90 -11.29
N ILE A 156 -16.44 8.58 -11.11
CA ILE A 156 -15.94 7.64 -12.11
C ILE A 156 -17.07 6.80 -12.68
N GLU A 157 -16.98 6.51 -13.97
CA GLU A 157 -17.80 5.49 -14.63
C GLU A 157 -16.92 4.25 -14.81
N THR A 158 -16.93 3.36 -13.83
CA THR A 158 -16.26 2.05 -13.92
C THR A 158 -17.24 0.93 -13.59
N GLY A 159 -16.87 -0.29 -13.98
CA GLY A 159 -17.62 -1.50 -13.64
C GLY A 159 -17.46 -1.90 -12.17
N HIS A 160 -17.79 -3.15 -11.87
CA HIS A 160 -17.52 -3.72 -10.55
C HIS A 160 -16.01 -3.83 -10.30
N ILE A 161 -15.59 -3.63 -9.05
CA ILE A 161 -14.19 -3.78 -8.62
C ILE A 161 -14.07 -5.13 -7.92
N ASP A 162 -13.45 -6.07 -8.62
CA ASP A 162 -13.37 -7.48 -8.26
C ASP A 162 -12.06 -7.86 -7.58
N SER A 163 -11.05 -6.99 -7.61
CA SER A 163 -9.71 -7.32 -7.11
C SER A 163 -8.97 -6.14 -6.51
N TYR A 164 -8.00 -6.48 -5.64
CA TYR A 164 -7.05 -5.50 -5.10
C TYR A 164 -6.29 -4.78 -6.22
N GLU A 165 -5.86 -5.50 -7.25
CA GLU A 165 -5.17 -4.93 -8.41
C GLU A 165 -5.96 -3.78 -9.06
N GLN A 166 -7.26 -3.97 -9.25
CA GLN A 166 -8.11 -2.97 -9.90
C GLN A 166 -8.22 -1.69 -9.06
N ILE A 167 -8.51 -1.82 -7.76
CA ILE A 167 -8.61 -0.63 -6.90
C ILE A 167 -7.26 0.06 -6.71
N GLU A 168 -6.18 -0.70 -6.63
CA GLU A 168 -4.82 -0.15 -6.56
C GLU A 168 -4.54 0.74 -7.78
N ALA A 169 -4.82 0.23 -8.99
CA ALA A 169 -4.61 0.96 -10.24
C ALA A 169 -5.49 2.21 -10.32
N ILE A 170 -6.74 2.14 -9.83
CA ILE A 170 -7.61 3.31 -9.76
C ILE A 170 -7.03 4.37 -8.81
N MET A 171 -6.59 3.99 -7.62
CA MET A 171 -6.05 4.96 -6.65
C MET A 171 -4.76 5.63 -7.15
N ASP A 172 -3.91 4.87 -7.84
CA ASP A 172 -2.72 5.41 -8.50
C ASP A 172 -3.10 6.47 -9.55
N GLN A 173 -4.05 6.14 -10.44
CA GLN A 173 -4.52 7.04 -11.51
C GLN A 173 -5.25 8.29 -11.00
N LEU A 174 -6.02 8.17 -9.90
CA LEU A 174 -6.81 9.27 -9.34
C LEU A 174 -5.99 10.24 -8.50
N GLY A 175 -4.67 10.06 -8.43
CA GLY A 175 -3.75 11.09 -7.96
C GLY A 175 -3.06 10.79 -6.63
N ALA A 176 -2.82 9.51 -6.29
CA ALA A 176 -1.98 9.15 -5.15
C ALA A 176 -0.61 9.87 -5.18
N GLU A 177 -0.01 9.99 -6.37
CA GLU A 177 1.22 10.75 -6.57
C GLU A 177 1.05 12.25 -6.25
N SER A 178 -0.05 12.84 -6.71
CA SER A 178 -0.37 14.25 -6.45
C SER A 178 -0.52 14.52 -4.96
N GLU A 179 -1.15 13.60 -4.23
CA GLU A 179 -1.23 13.67 -2.76
C GLU A 179 0.14 13.57 -2.10
N LEU A 180 0.96 12.58 -2.46
CA LEU A 180 2.32 12.42 -1.90
C LEU A 180 3.15 13.71 -2.08
N ARG A 181 3.09 14.32 -3.26
CA ARG A 181 3.85 15.55 -3.58
C ARG A 181 3.52 16.73 -2.66
N LYS A 182 2.33 16.78 -2.04
CA LYS A 182 1.98 17.83 -1.07
C LYS A 182 2.80 17.75 0.22
N TYR A 183 3.36 16.59 0.52
CA TYR A 183 4.14 16.33 1.74
C TYR A 183 5.65 16.33 1.50
N MET A 184 6.09 16.48 0.25
CA MET A 184 7.50 16.49 -0.14
C MET A 184 8.04 17.90 -0.45
N GLN A 185 7.19 18.92 -0.29
CA GLN A 185 7.53 20.35 -0.43
C GLN A 185 8.03 20.93 0.89
#